data_AF-A0A3M1RCT4-F1
#
_entry.id   AF-A0A3M1RCT4-F1
#
_cell.length_a   1.000
_cell.length_b   1.000
_cell.length_c   1.000
_cell.angle_alpha   90.00
_cell.angle_beta   90.00
_cell.angle_gamma   90.00
#
_symmetry.space_group_name_H-M   'P 1'
#
loop_
_entity.id
_entity.type
_entity.pdbx_description
1 polymer ?
#
loop_
_entity_poly.entity_id
_entity_poly.type
_entity_poly.pdbx_seq_one_letter_code
_entity_poly.pdbx_strand_id
1 'polypeptide(L)'
;MSPAVLGKALQDLPLQNDPNLLVDISTADDAGIYKVRDDLALVQTIDFFTPIVDDPYTYGQIAAANALSDVYAMGGRPVTALNVV
;
A
#
# COMPACT_ATOMS: atom_id res chain seq x y z
N MET A 1 -14.47 -3.86 4.67
CA MET A 1 -15.28 -3.80 3.42
C MET A 1 -14.90 -4.99 2.56
N SER A 2 -15.80 -5.61 1.80
CA SER A 2 -15.39 -6.70 0.91
C SER A 2 -14.56 -6.15 -0.27
N PRO A 3 -13.56 -6.90 -0.79
CA PRO A 3 -12.73 -6.45 -1.92
C PRO A 3 -13.55 -6.01 -3.14
N ALA A 4 -14.71 -6.65 -3.35
CA ALA A 4 -15.64 -6.32 -4.44
C ALA A 4 -16.25 -4.91 -4.34
N VAL A 5 -16.42 -4.36 -3.14
CA VAL A 5 -16.99 -3.00 -2.95
C VAL A 5 -15.96 -1.93 -3.31
N LEU A 6 -14.68 -2.16 -2.97
CA LEU A 6 -13.60 -1.24 -3.30
C LEU A 6 -13.38 -1.18 -4.82
N GLY A 7 -13.29 -2.34 -5.49
CA GLY A 7 -13.14 -2.37 -6.96
C GLY A 7 -14.25 -1.61 -7.69
N LYS A 8 -15.50 -1.70 -7.21
CA LYS A 8 -16.62 -0.93 -7.76
C LYS A 8 -16.52 0.58 -7.50
N ALA A 9 -16.01 1.00 -6.34
CA ALA A 9 -15.80 2.41 -6.03
C ALA A 9 -14.69 3.05 -6.89
N LEU A 10 -13.69 2.25 -7.28
CA LEU A 10 -12.54 2.71 -8.07
C LEU A 10 -12.76 2.63 -9.59
N GLN A 11 -13.82 1.96 -10.05
CA GLN A 11 -14.05 1.64 -11.48
C GLN A 11 -14.14 2.88 -12.40
N ASP A 12 -14.57 4.03 -11.85
CA ASP A 12 -14.80 5.27 -12.60
C ASP A 12 -13.60 6.22 -12.52
N LEU A 13 -12.54 5.84 -11.80
CA LEU A 13 -11.31 6.62 -11.76
C LEU A 13 -10.55 6.49 -13.08
N PRO A 14 -9.95 7.58 -13.58
CA PRO A 14 -9.15 7.52 -14.79
C PRO A 14 -7.93 6.64 -14.55
N LEU A 15 -7.81 5.57 -15.33
CA LEU A 15 -6.59 4.77 -15.37
C LEU A 15 -5.46 5.63 -15.93
N GLN A 16 -4.35 5.69 -15.18
CA GLN A 16 -3.15 6.39 -15.60
C GLN A 16 -2.42 5.52 -16.62
N ASN A 17 -2.18 6.06 -17.82
CA ASN A 17 -1.35 5.39 -18.83
C ASN A 17 0.07 5.95 -18.77
N ASP A 18 0.78 5.61 -17.69
CA ASP A 18 2.18 5.96 -17.49
C ASP A 18 3.03 4.69 -17.58
N PRO A 19 3.98 4.57 -18.53
CA PRO A 19 4.83 3.38 -18.66
C PRO A 19 5.74 3.14 -17.44
N ASN A 20 5.91 4.12 -16.55
CA ASN A 20 6.64 3.95 -15.30
C ASN A 20 5.76 3.39 -14.18
N LEU A 21 4.43 3.41 -14.31
CA LEU A 21 3.53 2.77 -13.36
C LEU A 21 3.49 1.27 -13.65
N LEU A 22 4.25 0.49 -12.87
CA LEU A 22 4.42 -0.95 -13.10
C LEU A 22 3.26 -1.77 -12.53
N VAL A 23 2.69 -1.32 -11.42
CA VAL A 23 1.52 -1.91 -10.76
C VAL A 23 0.58 -0.77 -10.41
N ASP A 24 -0.63 -0.82 -10.97
CA ASP A 24 -1.66 0.19 -10.86
C ASP A 24 -2.87 -0.31 -10.04
N ILE A 25 -3.94 0.49 -10.00
CA ILE A 25 -5.17 0.13 -9.27
C ILE A 25 -5.92 -1.07 -9.90
N SER A 26 -5.63 -1.44 -11.14
CA SER A 26 -6.37 -2.46 -11.88
C SER A 26 -5.93 -3.88 -11.53
N THR A 27 -4.70 -4.02 -11.02
CA THR A 27 -4.09 -5.30 -10.65
C THR A 27 -4.42 -5.75 -9.23
N ALA A 28 -5.03 -4.86 -8.41
CA ALA A 28 -5.49 -5.15 -7.05
C ALA A 28 -4.42 -5.81 -6.15
N ASP A 29 -3.16 -5.40 -6.33
CA ASP A 29 -2.02 -5.82 -5.52
C ASP A 29 -1.93 -5.04 -4.19
N ASP A 30 -1.17 -5.59 -3.24
CA ASP A 30 -1.01 -5.04 -1.88
C ASP A 30 -0.27 -3.68 -1.85
N ALA A 31 0.37 -3.25 -2.94
CA ALA A 31 1.05 -1.96 -3.03
C ALA A 31 1.15 -1.42 -4.47
N GLY A 32 1.26 -0.10 -4.62
CA GLY A 32 1.59 0.54 -5.89
C GLY A 32 3.09 0.47 -6.18
N ILE A 33 3.46 0.21 -7.44
CA ILE A 33 4.87 0.15 -7.85
C ILE A 33 5.14 1.15 -8.98
N TYR A 34 6.06 2.07 -8.73
CA TYR A 34 6.47 3.10 -9.68
C TYR A 34 7.95 3.02 -10.01
N LYS A 35 8.28 2.88 -11.29
CA LYS A 35 9.65 2.87 -11.79
C LYS A 35 10.25 4.27 -11.70
N VAL A 36 11.34 4.41 -10.95
CA VAL A 36 12.07 5.68 -10.79
C VAL A 36 13.21 5.78 -11.83
N ARG A 37 13.81 4.63 -12.18
CA ARG A 37 14.84 4.46 -13.22
C ARG A 37 14.91 2.98 -13.63
N ASP A 38 15.75 2.64 -14.61
CA ASP A 38 15.81 1.30 -15.22
C ASP A 38 16.02 0.12 -14.26
N ASP A 39 16.69 0.35 -13.14
CA ASP A 39 17.06 -0.64 -12.13
C ASP A 39 16.46 -0.33 -10.74
N LEU A 40 15.51 0.60 -10.63
CA LEU A 40 14.92 1.02 -9.37
C LEU A 40 13.44 1.33 -9.51
N ALA A 41 12.63 0.68 -8.69
CA ALA A 41 11.24 0.99 -8.48
C ALA A 41 10.96 1.33 -7.02
N LEU A 42 10.01 2.23 -6.81
CA LEU A 42 9.43 2.56 -5.52
C LEU A 42 8.21 1.66 -5.30
N VAL A 43 8.21 0.93 -4.19
CA VAL A 43 7.02 0.24 -3.68
C VAL A 43 6.38 1.15 -2.64
N GLN A 44 5.11 1.49 -2.81
CA GLN A 44 4.37 2.38 -1.93
C GLN A 44 3.05 1.72 -1.51
N THR A 45 2.86 1.61 -0.20
CA THR A 45 1.61 1.20 0.44
C THR A 45 1.21 2.22 1.51
N ILE A 46 -0.05 2.22 1.87
CA ILE A 46 -0.62 2.96 2.99
C ILE A 46 -1.69 2.08 3.64
N ASP A 47 -1.56 1.83 4.94
CA ASP A 47 -2.58 1.12 5.70
C ASP A 47 -2.77 1.78 7.08
N PHE A 48 -4.02 1.87 7.50
CA PHE A 48 -4.42 2.35 8.80
C PHE A 48 -5.79 1.75 9.17
N PHE A 49 -5.98 1.49 10.45
CA PHE A 49 -7.22 0.90 10.95
C PHE A 49 -7.49 1.40 12.37
N THR A 50 -8.71 1.18 12.86
CA THR A 50 -9.07 1.55 14.24
C THR A 50 -8.37 0.64 15.26
N PRO A 51 -8.06 1.10 16.49
CA PRO A 51 -7.40 0.28 17.49
C PRO A 51 -8.06 -1.09 17.70
N ILE A 52 -7.23 -2.15 17.69
CA ILE A 52 -7.66 -3.55 17.88
C ILE A 52 -7.24 -4.14 19.23
N VAL A 53 -6.44 -3.39 20.01
CA VAL A 53 -5.97 -3.72 21.35
C VAL A 53 -5.98 -2.47 22.21
N ASP A 54 -6.08 -2.65 23.53
CA ASP A 54 -6.20 -1.55 24.49
C ASP A 54 -4.89 -0.77 24.69
N ASP A 55 -3.74 -1.45 24.63
CA ASP A 55 -2.44 -0.82 24.83
C ASP A 55 -2.01 -0.05 23.57
N PRO A 56 -1.88 1.29 23.63
CA PRO A 56 -1.57 2.10 22.46
C PRO A 56 -0.19 1.79 21.85
N TYR A 57 0.77 1.36 22.67
CA TYR A 57 2.10 1.01 22.20
C TYR A 57 2.05 -0.28 21.36
N THR A 58 1.42 -1.32 21.89
CA THR A 58 1.19 -2.58 21.18
C THR A 58 0.37 -2.37 19.91
N TYR A 59 -0.69 -1.54 19.96
CA TYR A 59 -1.44 -1.15 18.77
C TYR A 59 -0.53 -0.52 17.71
N GLY A 60 0.32 0.44 18.08
CA GLY A 60 1.26 1.08 17.18
C GLY A 60 2.25 0.09 16.53
N GLN A 61 2.74 -0.89 17.31
CA GLN A 61 3.60 -1.95 16.76
C GLN A 61 2.87 -2.82 15.75
N ILE A 62 1.62 -3.20 16.03
CA ILE A 62 0.82 -4.02 15.10
C ILE A 62 0.49 -3.23 13.83
N ALA A 63 0.07 -1.97 13.96
CA ALA A 63 -0.24 -1.11 12.83
C ALA A 63 0.99 -0.89 11.94
N ALA A 64 2.16 -0.62 12.52
CA ALA A 64 3.40 -0.47 11.77
C ALA A 64 3.83 -1.77 11.09
N ALA A 65 3.71 -2.92 11.76
CA ALA A 65 4.04 -4.23 11.16
C ALA A 65 3.14 -4.55 9.98
N ASN A 66 1.84 -4.26 10.09
CA ASN A 66 0.86 -4.46 9.04
C ASN A 66 1.12 -3.51 7.85
N ALA A 67 1.30 -2.22 8.07
CA ALA A 67 1.60 -1.28 6.99
C ALA A 67 2.93 -1.59 6.26
N LEU A 68 3.88 -2.23 6.94
CA LEU A 68 5.14 -2.67 6.31
C LEU A 68 5.04 -4.01 5.59
N SER A 69 4.01 -4.84 5.86
CA SER A 69 3.94 -6.19 5.30
C SER A 69 3.78 -6.19 3.78
N ASP A 70 3.06 -5.22 3.21
CA ASP A 70 2.83 -5.18 1.76
C ASP A 70 4.11 -4.90 0.99
N VAL A 71 5.00 -4.07 1.55
CA VAL A 71 6.33 -3.83 0.95
C VAL A 71 7.12 -5.14 0.89
N TYR A 72 7.08 -5.96 1.94
CA TYR A 72 7.73 -7.27 1.93
C TYR A 72 7.03 -8.27 1.00
N ALA A 73 5.69 -8.25 0.92
CA ALA A 73 4.91 -9.11 0.03
C ALA A 73 5.28 -8.87 -1.45
N MET A 74 5.53 -7.61 -1.82
CA MET A 74 6.01 -7.23 -3.15
C MET A 74 7.52 -7.46 -3.36
N GLY A 75 8.23 -8.09 -2.41
CA GLY A 75 9.67 -8.34 -2.46
C GLY A 75 10.54 -7.08 -2.30
N GLY A 76 9.94 -5.98 -1.84
CA GLY A 76 10.61 -4.72 -1.58
C GLY A 76 11.34 -4.68 -0.24
N ARG A 77 12.12 -3.62 -0.04
CA ARG A 77 12.77 -3.31 1.25
C ARG A 77 12.24 -1.96 1.74
N PRO A 78 11.61 -1.89 2.93
CA PRO A 78 11.21 -0.62 3.51
C PRO A 78 12.40 0.32 3.70
N VAL A 79 12.25 1.57 3.28
CA VAL A 79 13.29 2.61 3.39
C VAL A 79 12.85 3.82 4.22
N THR A 80 11.56 4.15 4.17
CA THR A 80 10.95 5.30 4.84
C THR A 80 9.51 4.96 5.21
N ALA A 81 8.97 5.66 6.20
CA ALA A 81 7.55 5.60 6.55
C ALA A 81 7.05 7.00 6.95
N LEU A 82 5.76 7.25 6.75
CA LEU A 82 5.07 8.45 7.22
C LEU A 82 3.93 8.03 8.15
N ASN A 83 3.85 8.65 9.32
CA ASN A 83 2.71 8.45 10.20
C ASN A 83 1.52 9.27 9.71
N VAL A 84 0.35 8.63 9.60
CA VAL A 84 -0.91 9.26 9.19
C VAL A 84 -1.81 9.30 10.42
N VAL A 85 -2.17 10.51 10.86
CA VAL A 85 -3.00 10.78 12.06
C VAL A 85 -4.22 11.61 11.73
#